data_AF-A0A7S2XQZ4-F1
#
_entry.id   AF-A0A7S2XQZ4-F1
#
_cell.length_a   1.000
_cell.length_b   1.000
_cell.length_c   1.000
_cell.angle_alpha   90.00
_cell.angle_beta   90.00
_cell.angle_gamma   90.00
#
_symmetry.space_group_name_H-M   'P 1'
#
loop_
_entity.id
_entity.type
_entity.pdbx_description
1 polymer ?
#
loop_
_entity_poly.entity_id
_entity_poly.type
_entity_poly.pdbx_seq_one_letter_code
_entity_poly.pdbx_strand_id
1 'polypeptide(L)'
;VMEKYSASDWIHNVFSIPQSSVLRDIRNPVFSLAAWGTLVSLVHTLLVNSARPAWNALARNICLSGSCHSLLVSSLGLLLVFRTNSAYQRFVEGRKIWENILSISRNLSRMMNLYENEVGRERRLRVQNLLAAFPYLLRHHVRPSCLKCSDILTKQIGQENLLLLREPDAAPSETRYESCRDQKYLTTK
;
A
#
# COMPACT_ATOMS: atom_id res chain seq x y z
N VAL A 1 -3.78 -22.84 13.12
CA VAL A 1 -2.43 -22.87 13.71
C VAL A 1 -1.51 -22.18 12.71
N MET A 2 -0.94 -21.01 13.03
CA MET A 2 0.11 -20.44 12.18
C MET A 2 1.34 -21.34 12.35
N GLU A 3 1.82 -21.95 11.27
CA GLU A 3 3.17 -22.51 11.26
C GLU A 3 4.13 -21.41 11.67
N LYS A 4 4.91 -21.68 12.72
CA LYS A 4 5.98 -20.77 13.16
C LYS A 4 7.03 -20.78 12.06
N TYR A 5 7.33 -19.62 11.48
CA TYR A 5 8.47 -19.45 10.59
C TYR A 5 9.72 -20.01 11.28
N SER A 6 10.24 -21.12 10.77
CA SER A 6 11.48 -21.70 11.26
C SER A 6 12.64 -20.92 10.63
N ALA A 7 13.70 -20.66 11.42
CA ALA A 7 14.89 -19.97 10.91
C ALA A 7 15.56 -20.76 9.76
N SER A 8 15.24 -22.04 9.58
CA SER A 8 15.72 -22.90 8.49
C SER A 8 15.16 -22.55 7.11
N ASP A 9 14.06 -21.81 7.02
CA ASP A 9 13.30 -21.67 5.76
C ASP A 9 13.77 -20.48 4.90
N TRP A 10 14.84 -19.81 5.33
CA TRP A 10 15.37 -18.62 4.67
C TRP A 10 15.78 -18.90 3.22
N ILE A 11 16.31 -20.08 2.92
CA ILE A 11 16.79 -20.42 1.58
C ILE A 11 15.62 -20.61 0.60
N HIS A 12 14.54 -21.25 1.05
CA HIS A 12 13.31 -21.38 0.27
C HIS A 12 12.68 -20.00 0.00
N ASN A 13 12.68 -19.14 1.01
CA ASN A 13 12.21 -17.77 0.86
C ASN A 13 13.05 -17.00 -0.17
N VAL A 14 14.38 -17.11 -0.14
CA VAL A 14 15.28 -16.48 -1.12
C VAL A 14 14.97 -16.91 -2.55
N PHE A 15 14.72 -18.20 -2.77
CA PHE A 15 14.35 -18.71 -4.11
C PHE A 15 12.94 -18.30 -4.56
N SER A 16 12.05 -17.93 -3.62
CA SER A 16 10.71 -17.42 -3.94
C SER A 16 10.66 -15.90 -4.21
N ILE A 17 11.69 -15.13 -3.82
CA ILE A 17 11.81 -13.68 -4.05
C ILE A 17 11.53 -13.23 -5.51
N PRO A 18 11.97 -13.92 -6.58
CA PRO A 18 11.67 -13.50 -7.97
C PRO A 18 10.19 -13.47 -8.33
N GLN A 19 9.30 -14.07 -7.53
CA GLN A 19 7.85 -14.00 -7.73
C GLN A 19 7.21 -12.73 -7.12
N SER A 20 7.97 -11.95 -6.36
CA SER A 20 7.48 -10.72 -5.73
C SER A 20 7.18 -9.63 -6.76
N SER A 21 6.00 -9.00 -6.64
CA SER A 21 5.60 -7.87 -7.49
C SER A 21 6.57 -6.70 -7.36
N VAL A 22 7.04 -6.42 -6.14
CA VAL A 22 7.97 -5.31 -5.84
C VAL A 22 9.29 -5.49 -6.59
N LEU A 23 9.82 -6.72 -6.63
CA LEU A 23 11.06 -7.00 -7.36
C LEU A 23 10.86 -6.84 -8.87
N ARG A 24 9.71 -7.30 -9.40
CA ARG A 24 9.39 -7.17 -10.82
C ARG A 24 9.32 -5.70 -11.25
N ASP A 25 8.81 -4.82 -10.39
CA ASP A 25 8.72 -3.39 -10.65
C ASP A 25 10.09 -2.70 -10.66
N ILE A 26 10.99 -3.11 -9.75
CA ILE A 26 12.32 -2.47 -9.58
C ILE A 26 13.41 -3.10 -10.47
N ARG A 27 13.16 -4.29 -11.04
CA ARG A 27 14.13 -5.04 -11.84
C ARG A 27 14.67 -4.25 -13.04
N ASN A 28 13.80 -3.57 -13.78
CA ASN A 28 14.21 -2.86 -15.00
C ASN A 28 15.17 -1.69 -14.66
N PRO A 29 14.85 -0.78 -13.72
CA PRO A 29 15.79 0.25 -13.28
C PRO A 29 17.13 -0.29 -12.78
N VAL A 30 17.10 -1.36 -11.97
CA VAL A 30 18.33 -1.94 -11.40
C VAL A 30 19.23 -2.51 -12.50
N PHE A 31 18.66 -3.24 -13.45
CA PHE A 31 19.42 -3.79 -14.57
C PHE A 31 20.00 -2.69 -15.46
N SER A 32 19.22 -1.65 -15.77
CA SER A 32 19.70 -0.50 -16.55
C SER A 32 20.86 0.22 -15.86
N LEU A 33 20.79 0.40 -14.54
CA LEU A 33 21.87 1.05 -13.77
C LEU A 33 23.14 0.17 -13.72
N ALA A 34 22.99 -1.14 -13.56
CA ALA A 34 24.10 -2.09 -13.59
C ALA A 34 24.77 -2.15 -14.97
N ALA A 35 23.97 -2.19 -16.04
CA ALA A 35 24.45 -2.14 -17.42
C ALA A 35 25.19 -0.82 -17.71
N TRP A 36 24.66 0.31 -17.22
CA TRP A 36 25.34 1.60 -17.37
C TRP A 36 26.66 1.68 -16.60
N GLY A 37 26.69 1.23 -15.34
CA GLY A 37 27.91 1.23 -14.54
C GLY A 37 29.00 0.32 -15.11
N THR A 38 28.61 -0.86 -15.60
CA THR A 38 29.54 -1.79 -16.27
C THR A 38 30.05 -1.23 -17.60
N LEU A 39 29.19 -0.60 -18.40
CA LEU A 39 29.58 0.09 -19.64
C LEU A 39 30.63 1.18 -19.35
N VAL A 40 30.35 2.08 -18.39
CA VAL A 40 31.27 3.18 -18.04
C VAL A 40 32.60 2.63 -17.50
N SER A 41 32.56 1.59 -16.67
CA SER A 41 33.77 0.92 -16.16
C SER A 41 34.61 0.31 -17.28
N LEU A 42 33.98 -0.42 -18.20
CA LEU A 42 34.65 -1.05 -19.33
C LEU A 42 35.27 -0.01 -20.27
N VAL A 43 34.53 1.06 -20.58
CA VAL A 43 35.04 2.20 -21.37
C VAL A 43 36.26 2.82 -20.69
N HIS A 44 36.19 3.09 -19.37
CA HIS A 44 37.33 3.65 -18.64
C HIS A 44 38.58 2.76 -18.71
N THR A 45 38.44 1.45 -18.48
CA THR A 45 39.58 0.51 -18.54
C THR A 45 40.15 0.39 -19.95
N LEU A 46 39.31 0.41 -21.00
CA LEU A 46 39.78 0.40 -22.39
C LEU A 46 40.50 1.71 -22.79
N LEU A 47 40.03 2.86 -22.29
CA LEU A 47 40.67 4.15 -22.54
C LEU A 47 42.04 4.25 -21.86
N VAL A 48 42.16 3.77 -20.61
CA VAL A 48 43.42 3.76 -19.84
C VAL A 48 44.45 2.79 -20.41
N ASN A 49 44.01 1.64 -20.95
CA ASN A 49 44.90 0.64 -21.54
C ASN A 49 45.26 0.95 -23.01
N SER A 50 44.72 2.02 -23.60
CA SER A 50 45.02 2.40 -24.99
C SER A 50 46.38 3.08 -25.12
N ALA A 51 47.17 2.67 -26.11
CA ALA A 51 48.51 3.22 -26.39
C ALA A 51 48.54 4.69 -26.86
N ARG A 52 47.38 5.31 -27.08
CA ARG A 52 47.25 6.69 -27.57
C ARG A 52 47.17 7.70 -26.41
N PRO A 53 48.10 8.67 -26.29
CA PRO A 53 48.18 9.57 -25.13
C PRO A 53 46.96 10.50 -24.96
N ALA A 54 46.25 10.84 -26.05
CA ALA A 54 45.05 11.66 -26.00
C ALA A 54 43.88 10.98 -25.24
N TRP A 55 43.73 9.67 -25.36
CA TRP A 55 42.66 8.91 -24.69
C TRP A 55 42.92 8.77 -23.19
N ASN A 56 44.19 8.62 -22.81
CA ASN A 56 44.64 8.63 -21.41
C ASN A 56 44.47 10.01 -20.72
N ALA A 57 44.59 11.11 -21.48
CA ALA A 57 44.30 12.44 -20.96
C ALA A 57 42.79 12.63 -20.71
N LEU A 58 41.94 12.20 -21.64
CA LEU A 58 40.48 12.28 -21.48
C LEU A 58 39.97 11.42 -20.31
N ALA A 59 40.49 10.20 -20.13
CA ALA A 59 40.09 9.33 -19.02
C ALA A 59 40.29 9.99 -17.64
N ARG A 60 41.42 10.70 -17.45
CA ARG A 60 41.73 11.40 -16.21
C ARG A 60 40.83 12.62 -15.94
N ASN A 61 40.28 13.23 -16.99
CA ASN A 61 39.39 14.39 -16.89
C ASN A 61 37.93 14.00 -16.58
N ILE A 62 37.55 12.73 -16.74
CA ILE A 62 36.17 12.24 -16.51
C ILE A 62 35.93 11.89 -15.03
N CYS A 63 36.93 12.01 -14.16
CA CYS A 63 36.81 11.73 -12.74
C CYS A 63 35.87 12.74 -12.04
N LEU A 64 34.64 12.32 -11.74
CA LEU A 64 33.74 13.07 -10.86
C LEU A 64 34.23 13.02 -9.41
N SER A 65 34.17 14.16 -8.72
CA SER A 65 34.50 14.24 -7.28
C SER A 65 33.49 13.48 -6.43
N GLY A 66 33.98 12.51 -5.64
CA GLY A 66 33.15 11.66 -4.77
C GLY A 66 32.39 12.43 -3.67
N SER A 67 32.80 13.65 -3.36
CA SER A 67 32.16 14.49 -2.33
C SER A 67 30.71 14.84 -2.69
N CYS A 68 30.44 15.17 -3.95
CA CYS A 68 29.08 15.47 -4.42
C CYS A 68 28.19 14.22 -4.33
N HIS A 69 28.72 13.07 -4.75
CA HIS A 69 28.00 11.80 -4.68
C HIS A 69 27.64 11.40 -3.23
N SER A 70 28.57 11.58 -2.28
CA SER A 70 28.34 11.25 -0.87
C SER A 70 27.20 12.09 -0.26
N LEU A 71 27.16 13.39 -0.54
CA LEU A 71 26.09 14.28 -0.06
C LEU A 71 24.72 13.91 -0.66
N LEU A 72 24.69 13.55 -1.94
CA LEU A 72 23.47 13.10 -2.61
C LEU A 72 22.96 11.77 -2.03
N VAL A 73 23.82 10.78 -1.84
CA VAL A 73 23.43 9.48 -1.26
C VAL A 73 22.95 9.64 0.18
N SER A 74 23.64 10.48 0.97
CA SER A 74 23.24 10.78 2.35
C SER A 74 21.85 11.42 2.42
N SER A 75 21.59 12.46 1.62
CA SER A 75 20.28 13.12 1.59
C SER A 75 19.16 12.19 1.08
N LEU A 76 19.41 11.38 0.06
CA LEU A 76 18.47 10.36 -0.42
C LEU A 76 18.16 9.32 0.67
N GLY A 77 19.15 8.88 1.45
CA GLY A 77 18.96 7.96 2.56
C GLY A 77 18.03 8.53 3.64
N LEU A 78 18.25 9.78 4.03
CA LEU A 78 17.41 10.48 5.02
C LEU A 78 15.97 10.67 4.51
N LEU A 79 15.79 11.08 3.25
CA LEU A 79 14.47 11.20 2.64
C LEU A 79 13.73 9.86 2.55
N LEU A 80 14.45 8.77 2.26
CA LEU A 80 13.88 7.43 2.21
C LEU A 80 13.31 7.02 3.57
N VAL A 81 14.05 7.26 4.66
CA VAL A 81 13.61 6.93 6.03
C VAL A 81 12.34 7.70 6.41
N PHE A 82 12.25 8.99 6.08
CA PHE A 82 11.03 9.75 6.35
C PHE A 82 9.84 9.28 5.51
N ARG A 83 10.08 8.94 4.23
CA ARG A 83 9.04 8.40 3.35
C ARG A 83 8.51 7.06 3.84
N THR A 84 9.40 6.14 4.24
CA THR A 84 9.00 4.81 4.72
C THR A 84 8.32 4.89 6.08
N ASN A 85 8.77 5.77 6.98
CA ASN A 85 8.11 6.00 8.26
C ASN A 85 6.68 6.51 8.11
N SER A 86 6.46 7.52 7.25
CA SER A 86 5.11 8.05 6.99
C SER A 86 4.19 7.00 6.34
N ALA A 87 4.70 6.22 5.38
CA ALA A 87 3.95 5.12 4.78
C ALA A 87 3.58 4.04 5.81
N TYR A 88 4.49 3.72 6.73
CA TYR A 88 4.24 2.75 7.79
C TYR A 88 3.19 3.24 8.80
N GLN A 89 3.23 4.51 9.20
CA GLN A 89 2.21 5.11 10.06
C GLN A 89 0.81 4.98 9.44
N ARG A 90 0.66 5.32 8.16
CA ARG A 90 -0.62 5.16 7.43
C ARG A 90 -1.09 3.70 7.39
N PHE A 91 -0.18 2.76 7.20
CA PHE A 91 -0.52 1.33 7.21
C PHE A 91 -1.03 0.87 8.58
N VAL A 92 -0.38 1.33 9.66
CA VAL A 92 -0.78 1.01 11.03
C VAL A 92 -2.12 1.67 11.39
N GLU A 93 -2.32 2.93 11.01
CA GLU A 93 -3.60 3.64 11.18
C GLU A 93 -4.74 2.92 10.46
N GLY A 94 -4.54 2.51 9.21
CA GLY A 94 -5.52 1.74 8.45
C GLY A 94 -5.89 0.42 9.14
N ARG A 95 -4.90 -0.29 9.72
CA ARG A 95 -5.15 -1.51 10.48
C ARG A 95 -5.98 -1.24 11.74
N LYS A 96 -5.65 -0.20 12.51
CA LYS A 96 -6.40 0.19 13.72
C LYS A 96 -7.86 0.51 13.39
N ILE A 97 -8.11 1.22 12.30
CA ILE A 97 -9.47 1.54 11.84
C ILE A 97 -10.23 0.26 11.49
N TRP A 98 -9.61 -0.66 10.75
CA TRP A 98 -10.21 -1.94 10.39
C TRP A 98 -10.52 -2.81 11.61
N GLU A 99 -9.60 -2.86 12.59
CA GLU A 99 -9.81 -3.55 13.87
C GLU A 99 -10.98 -2.96 14.66
N ASN A 100 -11.10 -1.63 14.70
CA ASN A 100 -12.20 -0.95 15.36
C ASN A 100 -13.56 -1.28 14.71
N ILE A 101 -13.63 -1.25 13.37
CA ILE A 101 -14.82 -1.65 12.61
C ILE A 101 -15.25 -3.08 12.99
N LEU A 102 -14.33 -4.03 12.98
CA LEU A 102 -14.62 -5.42 13.36
C LEU A 102 -15.11 -5.54 14.81
N SER A 103 -14.53 -4.77 15.73
CA SER A 103 -14.95 -4.74 17.14
C SER A 103 -16.39 -4.23 17.27
N ILE A 104 -16.72 -3.11 16.63
CA ILE A 104 -18.06 -2.52 16.64
C ILE A 104 -19.08 -3.46 16.00
N SER A 105 -18.75 -4.07 14.85
CA SER A 105 -19.63 -5.05 14.18
C SER A 105 -19.92 -6.26 15.06
N ARG A 106 -18.92 -6.78 15.78
CA ARG A 106 -19.10 -7.87 16.75
C ARG A 106 -19.96 -7.44 17.94
N ASN A 107 -19.73 -6.24 18.46
CA ASN A 107 -20.53 -5.71 19.56
C ASN A 107 -22.01 -5.53 19.15
N LEU A 108 -22.25 -4.98 17.96
CA LEU A 108 -23.62 -4.84 17.42
C LEU A 108 -24.30 -6.21 17.24
N SER A 109 -23.57 -7.20 16.71
CA SER A 109 -24.09 -8.57 16.61
C SER A 109 -24.48 -9.14 17.98
N ARG A 110 -23.64 -8.98 19.01
CA ARG A 110 -23.96 -9.40 20.38
C ARG A 110 -25.18 -8.68 20.94
N MET A 111 -25.28 -7.37 20.75
CA MET A 111 -26.43 -6.58 21.20
C MET A 111 -27.73 -7.04 20.53
N MET A 112 -27.71 -7.32 19.23
CA MET A 112 -28.86 -7.87 18.50
C MET A 112 -29.27 -9.27 18.97
N ASN A 113 -28.32 -10.06 19.49
CA ASN A 113 -28.64 -11.35 20.11
C ASN A 113 -29.26 -11.17 21.51
N LEU A 114 -28.81 -10.18 22.28
CA LEU A 114 -29.30 -9.94 23.64
C LEU A 114 -30.74 -9.41 23.65
N TYR A 115 -31.09 -8.53 22.71
CA TYR A 115 -32.43 -7.93 22.59
C TYR A 115 -33.35 -8.66 21.58
N GLU A 116 -33.12 -9.95 21.34
CA GLU A 116 -33.89 -10.72 20.35
C GLU A 116 -35.41 -10.70 20.61
N ASN A 117 -35.81 -10.77 21.88
CA ASN A 117 -37.23 -10.79 22.27
C ASN A 117 -37.96 -9.47 21.93
N GLU A 118 -37.27 -8.34 22.01
CA GLU A 118 -37.84 -7.01 21.76
C GLU A 118 -37.80 -6.62 20.27
N VAL A 119 -36.75 -7.01 19.56
CA VAL A 119 -36.51 -6.62 18.16
C VAL A 119 -37.22 -7.56 17.17
N GLY A 120 -37.44 -8.81 17.57
CA GLY A 120 -37.99 -9.86 16.72
C GLY A 120 -36.94 -10.54 15.84
N ARG A 121 -37.11 -11.85 15.66
CA ARG A 121 -36.14 -12.75 15.00
C ARG A 121 -35.83 -12.35 13.56
N GLU A 122 -36.82 -11.91 12.78
CA GLU A 122 -36.61 -11.53 11.36
C GLU A 122 -35.70 -10.30 11.21
N ARG A 123 -35.89 -9.27 12.04
CA ARG A 123 -35.07 -8.06 12.02
C ARG A 123 -33.64 -8.34 12.46
N ARG A 124 -33.46 -9.17 13.50
CA ARG A 124 -32.15 -9.65 13.94
C ARG A 124 -31.39 -10.33 12.78
N LEU A 125 -32.02 -11.28 12.10
CA LEU A 125 -31.41 -12.01 10.98
C LEU A 125 -31.03 -11.07 9.83
N ARG A 126 -31.90 -10.10 9.49
CA ARG A 126 -31.60 -9.09 8.47
C ARG A 126 -30.37 -8.26 8.83
N VAL A 127 -30.29 -7.74 10.05
CA VAL A 127 -29.14 -6.93 10.50
C VAL A 127 -27.85 -7.75 10.54
N GLN A 128 -27.91 -9.00 10.97
CA GLN A 128 -26.75 -9.90 10.97
C GLN A 128 -26.24 -10.19 9.55
N ASN A 129 -27.14 -10.41 8.59
CA ASN A 129 -26.78 -10.57 7.19
C ASN A 129 -26.11 -9.31 6.62
N LEU A 130 -26.63 -8.12 6.95
CA LEU A 130 -26.03 -6.84 6.55
C LEU A 130 -24.63 -6.63 7.18
N LEU A 131 -24.48 -6.96 8.46
CA LEU A 131 -23.18 -6.92 9.16
C LEU A 131 -22.16 -7.86 8.53
N ALA A 132 -22.59 -9.04 8.06
CA ALA A 132 -21.74 -9.99 7.35
C ALA A 132 -21.37 -9.51 5.93
N ALA A 133 -22.26 -8.80 5.24
CA ALA A 133 -22.01 -8.25 3.91
C ALA A 133 -21.13 -6.98 3.93
N PHE A 134 -21.18 -6.19 5.00
CA PHE A 134 -20.49 -4.91 5.11
C PHE A 134 -18.98 -4.94 4.80
N PRO A 135 -18.16 -5.88 5.31
CA PRO A 135 -16.72 -5.91 5.03
C PRO A 135 -16.39 -6.12 3.54
N TYR A 136 -17.24 -6.85 2.81
CA TYR A 136 -17.07 -7.08 1.37
C TYR A 136 -17.35 -5.81 0.58
N LEU A 137 -18.42 -5.10 0.93
CA LEU A 137 -18.78 -3.82 0.33
C LEU A 137 -17.74 -2.73 0.66
N LEU A 138 -17.26 -2.68 1.91
CA LEU A 138 -16.22 -1.75 2.32
C LEU A 138 -14.90 -1.99 1.57
N ARG A 139 -14.51 -3.26 1.37
CA ARG A 139 -13.34 -3.61 0.54
C ARG A 139 -13.51 -3.14 -0.90
N HIS A 140 -14.71 -3.27 -1.46
CA HIS A 140 -15.00 -2.78 -2.81
C HIS A 140 -14.86 -1.26 -2.90
N HIS A 141 -15.46 -0.54 -1.95
CA HIS A 141 -15.44 0.91 -1.89
C HIS A 141 -14.02 1.48 -1.80
N VAL A 142 -13.15 0.86 -0.98
CA VAL A 142 -11.75 1.29 -0.83
C VAL A 142 -10.87 0.87 -2.01
N ARG A 143 -11.21 -0.23 -2.71
CA ARG A 143 -10.44 -0.77 -3.84
C ARG A 143 -11.36 -1.12 -5.01
N PRO A 144 -11.76 -0.12 -5.84
CA PRO A 144 -12.71 -0.33 -6.93
C PRO A 144 -12.25 -1.38 -7.96
N SER A 145 -10.94 -1.58 -8.12
CA SER A 145 -10.37 -2.52 -9.11
C SER A 145 -10.41 -4.00 -8.71
N CYS A 146 -10.84 -4.34 -7.48
CA CYS A 146 -10.66 -5.70 -6.95
C CYS A 146 -11.82 -6.67 -7.24
N LEU A 147 -12.95 -6.16 -7.73
CA LEU A 147 -14.16 -6.92 -7.95
C LEU A 147 -14.64 -6.68 -9.38
N LYS A 148 -14.25 -7.58 -10.32
CA LYS A 148 -15.08 -7.88 -11.50
C LYS A 148 -16.32 -8.68 -11.05
N CYS A 149 -17.01 -8.16 -10.03
CA CYS A 149 -17.99 -8.88 -9.20
C CYS A 149 -19.36 -8.20 -9.29
N SER A 150 -19.74 -7.78 -10.49
CA SER A 150 -21.16 -7.81 -10.83
C SER A 150 -21.72 -9.24 -10.76
N ASP A 151 -20.87 -10.26 -10.90
CA ASP A 151 -21.31 -11.63 -11.22
C ASP A 151 -21.44 -12.59 -10.02
N ILE A 152 -20.78 -12.34 -8.89
CA ILE A 152 -20.84 -13.25 -7.71
C ILE A 152 -21.87 -12.76 -6.69
N LEU A 153 -22.01 -11.44 -6.52
CA LEU A 153 -23.02 -10.85 -5.63
C LEU A 153 -24.45 -11.12 -6.12
N THR A 154 -24.68 -11.10 -7.44
CA THR A 154 -25.97 -11.47 -8.06
C THR A 154 -26.29 -12.97 -7.94
N LYS A 155 -25.28 -13.84 -7.78
CA LYS A 155 -25.49 -15.29 -7.75
C LYS A 155 -25.69 -15.87 -6.34
N GLN A 156 -25.14 -15.23 -5.31
CA GLN A 156 -25.21 -15.71 -3.92
C GLN A 156 -26.21 -14.97 -3.03
N ILE A 157 -26.60 -13.74 -3.37
CA ILE A 157 -27.57 -12.96 -2.60
C ILE A 157 -28.83 -12.88 -3.46
N GLY A 158 -29.88 -13.63 -3.09
CA GLY A 158 -31.19 -13.55 -3.74
C GLY A 158 -31.66 -12.09 -3.88
N GLN A 159 -32.36 -11.78 -4.97
CA GLN A 159 -32.73 -10.40 -5.34
C GLN A 159 -33.44 -9.64 -4.21
N GLU A 160 -34.10 -10.34 -3.28
CA GLU A 160 -34.76 -9.74 -2.11
C GLU A 160 -33.82 -9.13 -1.05
N ASN A 161 -32.52 -9.45 -1.06
CA ASN A 161 -31.51 -8.84 -0.19
C ASN A 161 -30.45 -8.05 -0.97
N LEU A 162 -30.68 -7.81 -2.26
CA LEU A 162 -29.81 -6.98 -3.07
C LEU A 162 -30.00 -5.52 -2.61
N LEU A 163 -29.12 -5.07 -1.72
CA LEU A 163 -28.97 -3.64 -1.48
C LEU A 163 -28.65 -3.00 -2.83
N LEU A 164 -29.62 -2.27 -3.38
CA LEU A 164 -29.36 -1.25 -4.40
C LEU A 164 -28.51 -0.18 -3.71
N LEU A 165 -27.21 -0.44 -3.59
CA LEU A 165 -26.24 0.62 -3.45
C LEU A 165 -26.35 1.39 -4.76
N ARG A 166 -27.18 2.44 -4.75
CA ARG A 166 -27.04 3.55 -5.69
C ARG A 166 -25.56 3.92 -5.61
N GLU A 167 -24.80 3.63 -6.67
CA GLU A 167 -23.42 4.12 -6.73
C GLU A 167 -23.51 5.62 -6.48
N PRO A 168 -22.86 6.15 -5.43
CA PRO A 168 -22.85 7.58 -5.23
C PRO A 168 -22.23 8.17 -6.50
N ASP A 169 -22.96 9.12 -7.11
CA ASP A 169 -22.48 9.85 -8.27
C ASP A 169 -21.03 10.25 -8.01
N ALA A 170 -20.16 10.10 -9.02
CA ALA A 170 -18.71 10.20 -8.95
C ALA A 170 -18.16 11.60 -8.56
N ALA A 171 -18.87 12.37 -7.76
CA ALA A 171 -18.33 13.48 -7.00
C ALA A 171 -17.44 12.89 -5.88
N PRO A 172 -16.15 13.25 -5.82
CA PRO A 172 -15.32 12.86 -4.70
C PRO A 172 -15.92 13.50 -3.45
N SER A 173 -16.51 12.70 -2.56
CA SER A 173 -16.80 13.16 -1.21
C SER A 173 -15.47 13.57 -0.60
N GLU A 174 -15.28 14.86 -0.31
CA GLU A 174 -14.11 15.34 0.41
C GLU A 174 -14.05 14.65 1.78
N THR A 175 -13.38 13.51 1.86
CA THR A 175 -13.00 12.87 3.13
C THR A 175 -11.72 13.49 3.68
N ARG A 176 -11.40 14.73 3.27
CA ARG A 176 -10.34 15.51 3.90
C ARG A 176 -10.81 15.74 5.34
N TYR A 177 -10.21 15.01 6.27
CA TYR A 177 -10.16 15.41 7.66
C TYR A 177 -9.45 16.77 7.69
N GLU A 178 -10.20 17.85 7.47
CA GLU A 178 -9.77 19.15 7.96
C GLU A 178 -9.72 19.01 9.47
N SER A 179 -8.49 18.90 9.96
CA SER A 179 -8.18 19.15 11.36
C SER A 179 -8.84 20.49 11.68
N CYS A 180 -9.94 20.45 12.43
CA CYS A 180 -10.70 21.61 12.84
C CYS A 180 -9.74 22.54 13.60
N ARG A 181 -9.14 23.47 12.86
CA ARG A 181 -8.29 24.55 13.35
C ARG A 181 -8.95 25.87 12.94
N ASP A 182 -10.24 25.97 13.17
CA ASP A 182 -10.97 27.24 13.13
C ASP A 182 -12.02 27.25 14.25
N GLN A 183 -11.51 27.36 15.47
CA GLN A 183 -12.29 27.80 16.63
C GLN A 183 -11.67 29.09 17.19
N LYS A 184 -11.51 30.06 16.29
CA LYS A 184 -11.46 31.48 16.61
C LYS A 184 -12.51 32.13 15.70
N TYR A 185 -13.04 33.27 16.08
CA TYR A 185 -14.13 33.96 15.37
C TYR A 185 -15.49 33.24 15.43
N LEU A 186 -16.18 33.32 16.56
CA LEU A 186 -17.63 33.59 16.66
C LEU A 186 -18.01 33.71 18.15
N THR A 187 -17.49 34.76 18.78
CA THR A 187 -18.11 35.33 19.99
C THR A 187 -18.34 36.82 19.71
N THR A 188 -19.61 37.20 19.81
CA THR A 188 -20.12 38.54 20.13
C THR A 188 -19.83 39.67 19.14
N LYS A 189 -20.80 39.89 18.24
CA LYS A 189 -21.64 41.09 18.29
C LYS A 189 -23.09 40.69 18.05
#